data_AF-A0A377TNG3-F1
#
_entry.id   AF-A0A377TNG3-F1
#
_cell.length_a   1.000
_cell.length_b   1.000
_cell.length_c   1.000
_cell.angle_alpha   90.00
_cell.angle_beta   90.00
_cell.angle_gamma   90.00
#
_symmetry.space_group_name_H-M   'P 1'
#
loop_
_entity.id
_entity.type
_entity.pdbx_description
1 polymer ?
#
loop_
_entity_poly.entity_id
_entity_poly.type
_entity_poly.pdbx_seq_one_letter_code
_entity_poly.pdbx_strand_id
1 'polypeptide(L)'
;MATLAVLLAVWWAVAALQLISPLFLPPPGQVLQKLITIAGPQGFMDATLWQHLAASLTRIVIALLAAVLIGVPVGIAMGLNSTVRGILDPLIELYRPVPPLAYLPLMVIWFGIGETSKILLIYLAIFAP
;
A
#
# COMPACT_ATOMS: atom_id res chain seq x y z
N MET A 1 18.07 11.01 20.06
CA MET A 1 17.07 11.46 21.06
C MET A 1 16.86 12.97 21.04
N ALA A 2 17.91 13.79 21.19
CA ALA A 2 17.78 15.27 21.14
C ALA A 2 17.09 15.78 19.86
N THR A 3 17.43 15.22 18.69
CA THR A 3 16.83 15.60 17.40
C THR A 3 15.31 15.43 17.36
N LEU A 4 14.78 14.33 17.89
CA LEU A 4 13.34 14.07 17.95
C LEU A 4 12.64 15.06 18.89
N ALA A 5 13.23 15.33 20.05
CA ALA A 5 12.69 16.30 20.99
C ALA A 5 12.66 17.72 20.40
N VAL A 6 13.73 18.12 19.70
CA VAL A 6 13.79 19.43 19.02
C VAL A 6 12.74 19.52 17.92
N LEU A 7 12.58 18.48 17.09
CA LEU A 7 11.55 18.46 16.04
C LEU A 7 10.13 18.54 16.62
N LEU A 8 9.85 17.80 17.70
CA LEU A 8 8.57 17.86 18.39
C LEU A 8 8.32 19.24 19.02
N ALA A 9 9.35 19.85 19.60
CA ALA A 9 9.26 21.20 20.18
C ALA A 9 9.00 22.26 19.10
N VAL A 10 9.69 22.16 17.96
CA VAL A 10 9.47 23.05 16.80
C VAL A 10 8.06 22.86 16.25
N TRP A 11 7.61 21.62 16.03
CA TRP A 11 6.26 21.35 15.55
C TRP A 11 5.20 21.89 16.52
N TRP A 12 5.36 21.63 17.82
CA TRP A 12 4.45 22.14 18.83
C TRP A 12 4.44 23.67 18.87
N ALA A 13 5.61 24.32 18.80
CA ALA A 13 5.71 25.78 18.79
C ALA A 13 5.05 26.40 17.54
N VAL A 14 5.30 25.85 16.35
CA VAL A 14 4.70 26.33 15.10
C VAL A 14 3.18 26.18 15.13
N ALA A 15 2.68 25.05 15.64
CA ALA A 15 1.24 24.81 15.76
C ALA A 15 0.59 25.68 16.85
N ALA A 16 1.25 25.89 17.99
CA ALA A 16 0.75 26.72 19.09
C ALA A 16 0.70 28.21 18.73
N LEU A 17 1.69 28.69 17.97
CA LEU A 17 1.76 30.06 17.47
C LEU A 17 0.85 30.30 16.25
N GLN A 18 0.13 29.28 15.78
CA GLN A 18 -0.76 29.33 14.61
C GLN A 18 -0.10 29.89 13.34
N LEU A 19 1.22 29.69 13.20
CA LEU A 19 1.98 30.16 12.04
C LEU A 19 1.53 29.45 10.74
N ILE A 20 0.94 28.27 10.88
CA ILE A 20 0.36 27.46 9.80
C ILE A 20 -1.05 27.09 10.22
N SER A 21 -2.01 27.12 9.29
CA SER A 21 -3.39 26.74 9.56
C SER A 21 -3.45 25.31 10.14
N PRO A 22 -4.21 25.07 11.23
CA PRO A 22 -4.36 23.74 11.85
C PRO A 22 -4.88 22.66 10.91
N LEU A 23 -5.49 23.04 9.78
CA LEU A 23 -5.89 22.11 8.72
C LEU A 23 -4.69 21.41 8.08
N PHE A 24 -3.56 22.11 7.95
CA PHE A 24 -2.33 21.58 7.34
C PHE A 24 -1.34 21.08 8.39
N LEU A 25 -1.30 21.72 9.56
CA LEU A 25 -0.40 21.35 10.65
C LEU A 25 -1.16 21.28 11.99
N PRO A 26 -1.95 20.22 12.22
CA PRO A 26 -2.61 20.05 13.50
C PRO A 26 -1.57 19.88 14.62
N PRO A 27 -1.83 20.42 15.83
CA PRO A 27 -0.92 20.27 16.95
C PRO A 27 -0.81 18.79 17.37
N PRO A 28 0.34 18.36 17.92
CA PRO A 28 0.61 16.96 18.22
C PRO A 28 -0.42 16.33 19.18
N GLY A 29 -0.99 17.13 20.10
CA GLY A 29 -2.06 16.67 21.00
C GLY A 29 -3.35 16.30 20.27
N GLN A 30 -3.73 17.05 19.22
CA GLN A 30 -4.92 16.72 18.40
C GLN A 30 -4.68 15.45 17.58
N VAL A 31 -3.46 15.27 17.05
CA VAL A 31 -3.08 14.04 16.33
C VAL A 31 -3.18 12.83 17.27
N LEU A 32 -2.65 12.94 18.50
CA LEU A 32 -2.71 11.87 19.48
C LEU A 32 -4.16 11.53 19.89
N GLN A 33 -4.99 12.56 20.12
CA GLN A 33 -6.41 12.35 20.42
C GLN A 33 -7.11 11.62 19.28
N LYS A 34 -6.91 12.06 18.03
CA LYS A 34 -7.50 11.39 16.85
C LYS A 34 -7.00 9.96 16.70
N LEU A 35 -5.73 9.69 16.95
CA LEU A 35 -5.17 8.35 16.93
C LEU A 35 -5.88 7.44 17.95
N ILE A 36 -6.07 7.92 19.18
CA ILE A 36 -6.80 7.19 20.22
C ILE A 36 -8.27 6.96 19.82
N THR A 37 -8.96 7.98 19.30
CA THR A 37 -10.35 7.87 18.85
C THR A 37 -10.52 6.80 17.77
N ILE A 38 -9.67 6.81 16.73
CA ILE A 38 -9.78 5.89 15.59
C ILE A 38 -9.31 4.48 15.97
N ALA A 39 -8.34 4.37 16.89
CA ALA A 39 -7.93 3.08 17.44
C ALA A 39 -8.96 2.47 18.40
N GLY A 40 -9.80 3.30 19.02
CA GLY A 40 -10.87 2.89 19.93
C GLY A 40 -12.12 2.36 19.22
N PRO A 41 -13.20 2.08 19.98
CA PRO A 41 -14.44 1.52 19.45
C PRO A 41 -15.19 2.46 18.50
N GLN A 42 -14.89 3.77 18.57
CA GLN A 42 -15.51 4.79 17.72
C GLN A 42 -15.06 4.67 16.26
N GLY A 43 -13.82 4.24 16.04
CA GLY A 43 -13.27 4.02 14.70
C GLY A 43 -13.33 5.26 13.80
N PHE A 44 -13.30 4.99 12.50
CA PHE A 44 -13.45 5.96 11.43
C PHE A 44 -14.16 5.28 10.24
N MET A 45 -15.24 5.90 9.76
CA MET A 45 -16.06 5.36 8.66
C MET A 45 -16.55 3.94 8.96
N ASP A 46 -17.20 3.76 10.11
CA ASP A 46 -17.78 2.49 10.58
C ASP A 46 -16.78 1.34 10.80
N ALA A 47 -15.47 1.62 10.80
CA ALA A 47 -14.43 0.63 11.07
C ALA A 47 -13.31 1.17 11.95
N THR A 48 -12.78 0.33 12.84
CA THR A 48 -11.66 0.70 13.72
C THR A 48 -10.33 0.73 12.96
N LEU A 49 -9.32 1.41 13.51
CA LEU A 49 -7.96 1.39 12.97
C LEU A 49 -7.47 -0.05 12.73
N TRP A 50 -7.79 -0.95 13.66
CA TRP A 50 -7.40 -2.36 13.59
C TRP A 50 -8.09 -3.10 12.45
N GLN A 51 -9.35 -2.79 12.16
CA GLN A 51 -10.07 -3.38 11.04
C GLN A 51 -9.51 -2.88 9.70
N HIS A 52 -9.22 -1.59 9.57
CA HIS A 52 -8.56 -1.04 8.38
C HIS A 52 -7.17 -1.64 8.17
N LEU A 53 -6.40 -1.78 9.24
CA LEU A 53 -5.07 -2.39 9.22
C LEU A 53 -5.15 -3.87 8.81
N ALA A 54 -6.04 -4.64 9.43
CA ALA A 54 -6.24 -6.05 9.12
C ALA A 54 -6.69 -6.24 7.67
N ALA A 55 -7.62 -5.41 7.17
CA ALA A 55 -8.05 -5.46 5.79
C ALA A 55 -6.88 -5.15 4.82
N SER A 56 -6.06 -4.14 5.12
CA SER A 56 -4.87 -3.81 4.33
C SER A 56 -3.86 -4.97 4.29
N LEU A 57 -3.51 -5.51 5.47
CA LEU A 57 -2.60 -6.64 5.60
C LEU A 57 -3.12 -7.89 4.87
N THR A 58 -4.40 -8.20 5.03
CA THR A 58 -5.01 -9.36 4.37
C THR A 58 -4.89 -9.28 2.86
N ARG A 59 -5.13 -8.10 2.26
CA ARG A 59 -4.94 -7.88 0.82
C ARG A 59 -3.50 -8.16 0.39
N ILE A 60 -2.53 -7.66 1.14
CA ILE A 60 -1.10 -7.84 0.86
C ILE A 60 -0.74 -9.33 0.95
N VAL A 61 -1.17 -10.02 2.00
CA VAL A 61 -0.87 -11.45 2.20
C VAL A 61 -1.47 -12.29 1.08
N ILE A 62 -2.73 -12.07 0.70
CA ILE A 62 -3.37 -12.81 -0.39
C ILE A 62 -2.63 -12.57 -1.72
N ALA A 63 -2.33 -11.30 -2.03
CA ALA A 63 -1.61 -10.94 -3.25
C ALA A 63 -0.19 -11.55 -3.28
N LEU A 64 0.53 -11.49 -2.16
CA LEU A 64 1.87 -12.06 -2.03
C LEU A 64 1.85 -13.58 -2.21
N LEU A 65 0.93 -14.28 -1.56
CA LEU A 65 0.81 -15.73 -1.70
C LEU A 65 0.52 -16.12 -3.15
N ALA A 66 -0.41 -15.42 -3.82
CA ALA A 66 -0.68 -15.65 -5.23
C ALA A 66 0.56 -15.37 -6.11
N ALA A 67 1.27 -14.26 -5.86
CA ALA A 67 2.46 -13.88 -6.62
C ALA A 67 3.61 -14.86 -6.42
N VAL A 68 3.83 -15.36 -5.21
CA VAL A 68 4.85 -16.38 -4.93
C VAL A 68 4.48 -17.70 -5.57
N LEU A 69 3.22 -18.15 -5.42
CA LEU A 69 2.75 -19.42 -5.96
C LEU A 69 2.79 -19.48 -7.49
N ILE A 70 2.70 -18.35 -8.18
CA ILE A 70 2.74 -18.30 -9.65
C ILE A 70 4.12 -17.84 -10.15
N GLY A 71 4.63 -16.74 -9.63
CA GLY A 71 5.88 -16.11 -10.05
C GLY A 71 7.12 -16.97 -9.78
N VAL A 72 7.19 -17.66 -8.63
CA VAL A 72 8.35 -18.51 -8.33
C VAL A 72 8.41 -19.71 -9.27
N PRO A 73 7.33 -20.51 -9.47
CA PRO A 73 7.37 -21.59 -10.46
C PRO A 73 7.63 -21.12 -11.89
N VAL A 74 7.05 -19.98 -12.31
CA VAL A 74 7.31 -19.40 -13.63
C VAL A 74 8.78 -19.02 -13.78
N GLY A 75 9.35 -18.33 -12.80
CA GLY A 75 10.77 -17.95 -12.81
C GLY A 75 11.70 -19.16 -12.82
N ILE A 76 11.39 -20.21 -12.05
CA ILE A 76 12.13 -21.48 -12.07
C ILE A 76 12.01 -22.14 -13.45
N ALA A 77 10.81 -22.21 -14.05
CA ALA A 77 10.61 -22.81 -15.36
C ALA A 77 11.38 -22.08 -16.46
N MET A 78 11.42 -20.74 -16.42
CA MET A 78 12.25 -19.92 -17.31
C MET A 78 13.76 -20.14 -17.08
N GLY A 79 14.18 -20.35 -15.82
CA GLY A 79 15.58 -20.64 -15.49
C GLY A 79 16.04 -22.02 -15.95
N LEU A 80 15.15 -23.02 -15.96
CA LEU A 80 15.47 -24.40 -16.32
C LEU A 80 15.31 -24.71 -17.81
N ASN A 81 14.48 -23.97 -18.55
CA ASN A 81 14.16 -24.26 -19.95
C ASN A 81 14.25 -23.01 -20.84
N SER A 82 15.18 -23.02 -21.80
CA SER A 82 15.41 -21.93 -22.75
C SER A 82 14.21 -21.64 -23.66
N THR A 83 13.39 -22.63 -23.98
CA THR A 83 12.14 -22.43 -24.75
C THR A 83 11.11 -21.68 -23.93
N VAL A 84 10.91 -22.05 -22.66
CA VAL A 84 9.96 -21.36 -21.76
C VAL A 84 10.42 -19.92 -21.54
N ARG A 85 11.72 -19.72 -21.35
CA ARG A 85 12.32 -18.39 -21.27
C ARG A 85 12.04 -17.57 -22.52
N GLY A 86 12.31 -18.10 -23.71
CA GLY A 86 12.10 -17.38 -24.97
C GLY A 86 10.65 -16.97 -25.24
N ILE A 87 9.67 -17.70 -24.71
CA ILE A 87 8.24 -17.38 -24.83
C ILE A 87 7.82 -16.31 -23.80
N LEU A 88 8.29 -16.42 -22.55
CA LEU A 88 7.82 -15.58 -21.45
C LEU A 88 8.63 -14.28 -21.29
N ASP A 89 9.92 -14.25 -21.64
CA ASP A 89 10.78 -13.05 -21.54
C ASP A 89 10.14 -11.83 -22.23
N PRO A 90 9.68 -11.92 -23.50
CA PRO A 90 9.08 -10.77 -24.18
C PRO A 90 7.80 -10.23 -23.50
N LEU A 91 6.99 -11.13 -22.92
CA LEU A 91 5.78 -10.74 -22.20
C LEU A 91 6.12 -10.03 -20.88
N ILE A 92 7.14 -10.52 -20.18
CA ILE A 92 7.63 -9.93 -18.93
C ILE A 92 8.31 -8.59 -19.20
N GLU A 93 9.11 -8.47 -20.27
CA GLU A 93 9.74 -7.21 -20.67
C GLU A 93 8.73 -6.13 -21.07
N LEU A 94 7.61 -6.51 -21.71
CA LEU A 94 6.52 -5.58 -22.01
C LEU A 94 5.82 -5.09 -20.74
N TYR A 95 5.68 -5.99 -19.76
CA TYR A 95 4.97 -5.74 -18.51
C TYR A 95 5.78 -4.90 -17.51
N ARG A 96 7.07 -5.21 -17.36
CA ARG A 96 8.00 -4.62 -16.38
C ARG A 96 8.03 -3.09 -16.32
N PRO A 97 8.03 -2.32 -17.43
CA PRO A 97 8.16 -0.86 -17.35
C PRO A 97 6.86 -0.16 -16.92
N VAL A 98 5.72 -0.85 -16.91
CA VAL A 98 4.43 -0.22 -16.64
C VAL A 98 4.21 -0.13 -15.13
N PRO A 99 4.04 1.08 -14.56
CA PRO A 99 3.77 1.23 -13.14
C PRO A 99 2.49 0.48 -12.75
N PRO A 100 2.47 -0.28 -11.65
CA PRO A 100 1.29 -1.05 -11.25
C PRO A 100 0.03 -0.19 -11.08
N LEU A 101 0.20 1.07 -10.64
CA LEU A 101 -0.90 2.03 -10.50
C LEU A 101 -1.55 2.42 -11.83
N ALA A 102 -0.84 2.29 -12.96
CA ALA A 102 -1.40 2.55 -14.29
C ALA A 102 -2.50 1.53 -14.67
N TYR A 103 -2.50 0.35 -14.05
CA TYR A 103 -3.54 -0.66 -14.27
C TYR A 103 -4.82 -0.41 -13.47
N LEU A 104 -4.85 0.59 -12.57
CA LEU A 104 -6.00 0.83 -11.70
C LEU A 104 -7.32 1.03 -12.48
N PRO A 105 -7.38 1.84 -13.55
CA PRO A 105 -8.61 2.00 -14.31
C PRO A 105 -9.08 0.69 -14.95
N LEU A 106 -8.15 -0.10 -15.51
CA LEU A 106 -8.45 -1.38 -16.16
C LEU A 106 -9.02 -2.38 -15.15
N MET A 107 -8.37 -2.51 -13.98
CA MET A 107 -8.82 -3.40 -12.92
C MET A 107 -10.21 -3.04 -12.40
N VAL A 108 -10.49 -1.74 -12.28
CA VAL A 108 -11.82 -1.26 -11.86
C VAL A 108 -12.88 -1.52 -12.93
N ILE A 109 -12.56 -1.35 -14.22
CA ILE A 109 -13.52 -1.62 -15.31
C ILE A 109 -13.83 -3.13 -15.40
N TRP A 110 -12.82 -3.99 -15.29
CA TRP A 110 -13.00 -5.44 -15.45
C TRP A 110 -13.55 -6.13 -14.21
N PHE A 111 -13.07 -5.76 -13.02
CA PHE A 111 -13.40 -6.44 -11.76
C PHE A 111 -14.30 -5.61 -10.83
N GLY A 112 -14.66 -4.38 -11.24
CA GLY A 112 -15.44 -3.46 -10.44
C GLY A 112 -14.64 -2.76 -9.34
N ILE A 113 -15.31 -1.80 -8.69
CA ILE A 113 -14.79 -1.16 -7.47
C ILE A 113 -14.99 -2.14 -6.32
N GLY A 114 -13.89 -2.57 -5.68
CA GLY A 114 -13.99 -3.52 -4.58
C GLY A 114 -12.64 -4.01 -4.06
N GLU A 115 -12.68 -5.13 -3.35
CA GLU A 115 -11.47 -5.75 -2.78
C GLU A 115 -10.66 -6.50 -3.83
N THR A 116 -11.33 -7.18 -4.76
CA THR A 116 -10.69 -7.96 -5.83
C THR A 116 -9.78 -7.08 -6.69
N SER A 117 -10.24 -5.92 -7.14
CA SER A 117 -9.44 -5.00 -7.95
C SER A 117 -8.21 -4.48 -7.18
N LYS A 118 -8.33 -4.20 -5.87
CA LYS A 118 -7.19 -3.81 -5.02
C LYS A 118 -6.16 -4.95 -4.88
N ILE A 119 -6.63 -6.17 -4.64
CA ILE A 119 -5.75 -7.34 -4.48
C ILE A 119 -5.00 -7.63 -5.79
N LEU A 120 -5.68 -7.58 -6.94
CA LEU A 120 -5.06 -7.78 -8.25
C LEU A 120 -4.01 -6.72 -8.57
N LEU A 121 -4.25 -5.46 -8.21
CA LEU A 121 -3.25 -4.39 -8.37
C LEU A 121 -2.00 -4.64 -7.52
N ILE A 122 -2.17 -5.07 -6.27
CA ILE A 122 -1.05 -5.42 -5.40
C ILE A 122 -0.31 -6.65 -5.94
N TYR A 123 -1.05 -7.67 -6.41
CA TYR A 123 -0.48 -8.85 -7.04
C TYR A 123 0.39 -8.48 -8.23
N LEU A 124 -0.11 -7.62 -9.14
CA LEU A 124 0.67 -7.12 -10.26
C LEU A 124 1.92 -6.37 -9.77
N ALA A 125 1.78 -5.49 -8.78
CA ALA A 125 2.92 -4.78 -8.21
C ALA A 125 4.02 -5.70 -7.65
N ILE A 126 3.66 -6.87 -7.11
CA ILE A 126 4.62 -7.85 -6.59
C ILE A 126 5.16 -8.75 -7.72
N PHE A 127 4.33 -9.09 -8.70
CA PHE A 127 4.68 -9.96 -9.81
C PHE A 127 5.61 -9.27 -10.81
N ALA A 128 5.53 -7.93 -10.94
CA ALA A 128 6.48 -7.14 -11.72
C ALA A 128 7.85 -7.18 -11.03
N PRO A 129 8.88 -7.80 -11.63
CA PRO A 129 10.23 -7.79 -11.07
C PRO A 129 10.89 -6.41 -11.13
#